data_AF-S9W4P6-F1
#
_entry.id   AF-S9W4P6-F1
#
_cell.length_a   1.000
_cell.length_b   1.000
_cell.length_c   1.000
_cell.angle_alpha   90.00
_cell.angle_beta   90.00
_cell.angle_gamma   90.00
#
_symmetry.space_group_name_H-M   'P 1'
#
loop_
_entity.id
_entity.type
_entity.pdbx_description
1 polymer ?
#
loop_
_entity_poly.entity_id
_entity_poly.type
_entity_poly.pdbx_seq_one_letter_code
_entity_poly.pdbx_strand_id
1 'polypeptide(L)'
;MSQTQNIIRRIFGDRKLPQNLSNEEYDEYMHTNFPAWMKEFEDSGFLEKTKLQPIRNEEEFIEKLNQHKSDLLVLKFWKHGCIPCLTFAEMYKEAEALCQRLQQNRPANVAADVAPPPADTAAAALTAPLEKRVVWYSVDTKALSTRTMVDYQLISGTPTIQTFCGERQVGEEIKATNLEDLMKELRTRIPKCTP
;
A
#
# COMPACT_ATOMS: atom_id res chain seq x y z
N MET A 1 -2.30 5.99 -20.69
CA MET A 1 -1.53 4.76 -20.44
C MET A 1 -1.92 4.23 -19.08
N SER A 2 -2.22 2.94 -18.94
CA SER A 2 -2.56 2.37 -17.63
C SER A 2 -1.33 2.36 -16.70
N GLN A 3 -1.52 2.42 -15.38
CA GLN A 3 -0.43 2.37 -14.41
C GLN A 3 0.47 1.14 -14.61
N THR A 4 -0.12 -0.01 -14.96
CA THR A 4 0.59 -1.24 -15.28
C THR A 4 1.47 -1.11 -16.53
N GLN A 5 1.00 -0.46 -17.60
CA GLN A 5 1.82 -0.22 -18.80
C GLN A 5 3.01 0.70 -18.49
N ASN A 6 2.85 1.64 -17.56
CA ASN A 6 3.93 2.52 -17.12
C ASN A 6 5.01 1.75 -16.35
N ILE A 7 4.65 0.91 -15.39
CA ILE A 7 5.64 0.16 -14.60
C ILE A 7 6.41 -0.86 -15.45
N ILE A 8 5.72 -1.59 -16.34
CA ILE A 8 6.36 -2.55 -17.26
C ILE A 8 7.36 -1.82 -18.16
N ARG A 9 6.98 -0.66 -18.70
CA ARG A 9 7.92 0.15 -19.51
C ARG A 9 9.10 0.66 -18.68
N ARG A 10 8.90 1.03 -17.41
CA ARG A 10 10.01 1.47 -16.55
C ARG A 10 10.98 0.34 -16.19
N ILE A 11 10.49 -0.89 -16.06
CA ILE A 11 11.33 -2.04 -15.72
C ILE A 11 12.05 -2.59 -16.97
N PHE A 12 11.35 -2.64 -18.11
CA PHE A 12 11.79 -3.38 -19.30
C PHE A 12 11.96 -2.53 -20.57
N GLY A 13 11.47 -1.29 -20.60
CA GLY A 13 11.26 -0.52 -21.83
C GLY A 13 12.52 -0.17 -22.62
N ASP A 14 13.68 -0.12 -21.96
CA ASP A 14 14.96 0.15 -22.62
C ASP A 14 15.73 -1.14 -22.97
N ARG A 15 15.18 -2.31 -22.61
CA ARG A 15 15.84 -3.60 -22.82
C ARG A 15 15.51 -4.16 -24.20
N LYS A 16 16.54 -4.56 -24.93
CA LYS A 16 16.38 -5.24 -26.22
C LYS A 16 16.02 -6.70 -25.99
N LEU A 17 14.79 -7.08 -26.34
CA LEU A 17 14.39 -8.48 -26.35
C LEU A 17 15.06 -9.21 -27.51
N PRO A 18 15.52 -10.46 -27.31
CA PRO A 18 16.10 -11.26 -28.39
C PRO A 18 15.04 -11.60 -29.43
N GLN A 19 15.41 -11.55 -30.72
CA GLN A 19 14.45 -11.70 -31.84
C GLN A 19 14.56 -13.05 -32.58
N ASN A 20 15.57 -13.87 -32.26
CA ASN A 20 15.91 -15.09 -33.02
C ASN A 20 16.08 -16.32 -32.12
N LEU A 21 15.35 -16.40 -31.01
CA LEU A 21 15.34 -17.58 -30.13
C LEU A 21 14.16 -18.48 -30.49
N SER A 22 14.34 -19.79 -30.33
CA SER A 22 13.20 -20.70 -30.22
C SER A 22 12.37 -20.40 -28.96
N ASN A 23 11.16 -20.94 -28.87
CA ASN A 23 10.30 -20.69 -27.71
C ASN A 23 10.95 -21.16 -26.39
N GLU A 24 11.60 -22.33 -26.40
CA GLU A 24 12.28 -22.87 -25.20
C GLU A 24 13.45 -21.99 -24.78
N GLU A 25 14.28 -21.54 -25.73
CA GLU A 25 15.39 -20.63 -25.46
C GLU A 25 14.91 -19.25 -25.00
N TYR A 26 13.79 -18.76 -25.55
CA TYR A 26 13.18 -17.52 -25.12
C TYR A 26 12.65 -17.62 -23.68
N ASP A 27 11.99 -18.73 -23.34
CA ASP A 27 11.48 -18.98 -22.00
C ASP A 27 12.62 -19.08 -20.97
N GLU A 28 13.70 -19.79 -21.29
CA GLU A 28 14.90 -19.86 -20.45
C GLU A 28 15.56 -18.48 -20.29
N TYR A 29 15.66 -17.72 -21.38
CA TYR A 29 16.17 -16.35 -21.37
C TYR A 29 15.31 -15.47 -20.44
N MET A 30 13.98 -15.50 -20.57
CA MET A 30 13.08 -14.70 -19.74
C MET A 30 13.11 -15.15 -18.28
N HIS A 31 13.13 -16.46 -18.00
CA HIS A 31 13.22 -16.98 -16.65
C HIS A 31 14.50 -16.52 -15.93
N THR A 32 15.61 -16.41 -16.66
CA THR A 32 16.90 -15.95 -16.12
C THR A 32 16.94 -14.44 -15.94
N ASN A 33 16.51 -13.69 -16.96
CA ASN A 33 16.72 -12.25 -17.02
C ASN A 33 15.64 -11.46 -16.29
N PHE A 34 14.38 -11.89 -16.35
CA PHE A 34 13.26 -11.16 -15.77
C PHE A 34 13.43 -10.89 -14.26
N PRO A 35 13.81 -11.88 -13.42
CA PRO A 35 14.04 -11.62 -11.99
C PRO A 35 15.20 -10.65 -11.75
N ALA A 36 16.28 -10.73 -12.53
CA ALA A 36 17.41 -9.84 -12.42
C ALA A 36 17.02 -8.38 -12.76
N TRP A 37 16.21 -8.20 -13.81
CA TRP A 37 15.71 -6.89 -14.22
C TRP A 37 14.76 -6.27 -13.21
N MET A 38 13.88 -7.09 -12.61
CA MET A 38 13.01 -6.66 -11.52
C MET A 38 13.83 -6.20 -10.31
N LYS A 39 14.85 -6.98 -9.93
CA LYS A 39 15.75 -6.63 -8.84
C LYS A 39 16.52 -5.33 -9.10
N GLU A 40 17.06 -5.17 -10.30
CA GLU A 40 17.76 -3.94 -10.70
C GLU A 40 16.85 -2.71 -10.60
N PHE A 41 15.60 -2.83 -11.06
CA PHE A 41 14.63 -1.75 -10.95
C PHE A 41 14.29 -1.44 -9.48
N GLU A 42 14.04 -2.46 -8.66
CA GLU A 42 13.78 -2.30 -7.23
C GLU A 42 14.94 -1.60 -6.51
N ASP A 43 16.17 -2.03 -6.79
CA ASP A 43 17.42 -1.54 -6.18
C ASP A 43 17.87 -0.18 -6.75
N SER A 44 17.33 0.27 -7.89
CA SER A 44 17.61 1.59 -8.49
C SER A 44 17.15 2.80 -7.62
N GLY A 45 16.62 2.52 -6.43
CA GLY A 45 16.03 3.48 -5.50
C GLY A 45 14.51 3.59 -5.59
N PHE A 46 13.85 2.77 -6.43
CA PHE A 46 12.38 2.76 -6.50
C PHE A 46 11.75 2.31 -5.18
N LEU A 47 12.26 1.23 -4.58
CA LEU A 47 11.77 0.77 -3.28
C LEU A 47 12.03 1.81 -2.19
N GLU A 48 13.21 2.44 -2.19
CA GLU A 48 13.54 3.49 -1.22
C GLU A 48 12.60 4.70 -1.30
N LYS A 49 12.19 5.11 -2.51
CA LYS A 49 11.24 6.22 -2.71
C LYS A 49 9.82 5.87 -2.29
N THR A 50 9.43 4.60 -2.40
CA THR A 50 8.05 4.14 -2.20
C THR A 50 7.85 3.35 -0.91
N LYS A 51 8.89 3.25 -0.07
CA LYS A 51 8.81 2.52 1.20
C LYS A 51 7.82 3.14 2.18
N LEU A 52 7.05 2.27 2.81
CA LEU A 52 6.29 2.54 4.03
C LEU A 52 7.08 1.97 5.22
N GLN A 53 6.74 2.37 6.44
CA GLN A 53 7.38 1.82 7.63
C GLN A 53 7.15 0.30 7.71
N PRO A 54 8.19 -0.53 7.90
CA PRO A 54 8.02 -1.97 7.96
C PRO A 54 7.48 -2.42 9.32
N ILE A 55 6.68 -3.48 9.33
CA ILE A 55 6.42 -4.34 10.47
C ILE A 55 7.16 -5.65 10.21
N ARG A 56 8.11 -5.98 11.09
CA ARG A 56 9.09 -7.04 10.85
C ARG A 56 8.65 -8.39 11.40
N ASN A 57 7.72 -8.42 12.35
CA ASN A 57 7.22 -9.62 12.99
C ASN A 57 5.86 -9.37 13.65
N GLU A 58 5.28 -10.43 14.21
CA GLU A 58 3.98 -10.40 14.89
C GLU A 58 3.99 -9.55 16.17
N GLU A 59 5.07 -9.59 16.96
CA GLU A 59 5.20 -8.80 18.18
C GLU A 59 5.14 -7.30 17.89
N GLU A 60 5.90 -6.84 16.88
CA GLU A 60 5.88 -5.46 16.41
C GLU A 60 4.48 -5.09 15.88
N PHE A 61 3.78 -6.01 15.21
CA PHE A 61 2.41 -5.75 14.76
C PHE A 61 1.47 -5.47 15.94
N ILE A 62 1.48 -6.34 16.95
CA ILE A 62 0.66 -6.18 18.17
C ILE A 62 1.04 -4.89 18.90
N GLU A 63 2.33 -4.56 18.97
CA GLU A 63 2.81 -3.31 19.55
C GLU A 63 2.24 -2.10 18.79
N LYS A 64 2.25 -2.12 17.44
CA LYS A 64 1.68 -1.03 16.62
C LYS A 64 0.17 -0.92 16.77
N LEU A 65 -0.57 -2.02 16.85
CA LEU A 65 -2.02 -1.99 17.10
C LEU A 65 -2.33 -1.32 18.45
N ASN A 66 -1.53 -1.61 19.48
CA ASN A 66 -1.65 -1.01 20.80
C ASN A 66 -1.26 0.48 20.82
N GLN A 67 -0.14 0.84 20.19
CA GLN A 67 0.31 2.24 20.05
C GLN A 67 -0.71 3.11 19.33
N HIS A 68 -1.47 2.53 18.41
CA HIS A 68 -2.42 3.21 17.52
C HIS A 68 -3.87 2.86 17.82
N LYS A 69 -4.21 2.53 19.08
CA LYS A 69 -5.54 2.03 19.46
C LYS A 69 -6.71 2.94 19.03
N SER A 70 -6.50 4.26 18.96
CA SER A 70 -7.52 5.24 18.55
C SER A 70 -7.38 5.75 17.11
N ASP A 71 -6.36 5.28 16.39
CA ASP A 71 -6.04 5.66 15.01
C ASP A 71 -6.51 4.56 14.04
N LEU A 72 -6.65 4.90 12.75
CA LEU A 72 -6.80 3.90 11.70
C LEU A 72 -5.40 3.45 11.22
N LEU A 73 -5.03 2.21 11.51
CA LEU A 73 -3.80 1.62 11.00
C LEU A 73 -4.06 0.98 9.63
N VAL A 74 -3.25 1.33 8.64
CA VAL A 74 -3.30 0.78 7.27
C VAL A 74 -2.07 -0.08 7.07
N LEU A 75 -2.28 -1.34 6.66
CA LEU A 75 -1.24 -2.32 6.49
C LEU A 75 -1.19 -2.80 5.04
N LYS A 76 -0.06 -2.55 4.38
CA LYS A 76 0.24 -3.04 3.01
C LYS A 76 1.05 -4.33 3.08
N PHE A 77 0.47 -5.44 2.61
CA PHE A 77 1.19 -6.69 2.37
C PHE A 77 1.80 -6.70 0.97
N TRP A 78 3.08 -7.07 0.84
CA TRP A 78 3.79 -7.07 -0.44
C TRP A 78 4.88 -8.15 -0.48
N LYS A 79 5.55 -8.30 -1.63
CA LYS A 79 6.77 -9.12 -1.79
C LYS A 79 7.62 -8.58 -2.93
N HIS A 80 8.92 -8.91 -2.90
CA HIS A 80 9.84 -8.67 -4.02
C HIS A 80 9.36 -9.31 -5.34
N GLY A 81 9.64 -8.65 -6.46
CA GLY A 81 9.29 -9.12 -7.79
C GLY A 81 7.79 -9.07 -8.11
N CYS A 82 6.96 -8.54 -7.21
CA CYS A 82 5.52 -8.42 -7.41
C CYS A 82 5.19 -7.21 -8.29
N ILE A 83 4.95 -7.44 -9.59
CA ILE A 83 4.58 -6.36 -10.53
C ILE A 83 3.41 -5.52 -10.00
N PRO A 84 2.28 -6.10 -9.53
CA PRO A 84 1.18 -5.30 -8.99
C PRO A 84 1.60 -4.45 -7.78
N CYS A 85 2.50 -4.96 -6.94
CA CYS A 85 3.00 -4.23 -5.77
C CYS A 85 3.83 -3.01 -6.18
N LEU A 86 4.60 -3.12 -7.27
CA LEU A 86 5.35 -2.01 -7.85
C LEU A 86 4.42 -1.03 -8.57
N THR A 87 3.42 -1.51 -9.32
CA THR A 87 2.44 -0.68 -10.02
C THR A 87 1.79 0.34 -9.09
N PHE A 88 1.39 -0.07 -7.89
CA PHE A 88 0.67 0.77 -6.94
C PHE A 88 1.56 1.39 -5.85
N ALA A 89 2.87 1.16 -5.87
CA ALA A 89 3.77 1.60 -4.79
C ALA A 89 3.78 3.12 -4.60
N GLU A 90 3.83 3.88 -5.70
CA GLU A 90 3.78 5.35 -5.68
C GLU A 90 2.42 5.85 -5.16
N MET A 91 1.32 5.21 -5.56
CA MET A 91 -0.03 5.55 -5.07
C MET A 91 -0.16 5.38 -3.56
N TYR A 92 0.35 4.28 -2.99
CA TYR A 92 0.32 4.08 -1.53
C TYR A 92 1.20 5.10 -0.80
N LYS A 93 2.36 5.44 -1.37
CA LYS A 93 3.25 6.44 -0.77
C LYS A 93 2.62 7.84 -0.82
N GLU A 94 1.96 8.17 -1.92
CA GLU A 94 1.21 9.41 -2.06
C GLU A 94 0.04 9.49 -1.08
N ALA A 95 -0.68 8.38 -0.87
CA ALA A 95 -1.75 8.29 0.12
C ALA A 95 -1.23 8.50 1.55
N GLU A 96 -0.08 7.90 1.92
CA GLU A 96 0.58 8.14 3.20
C GLU A 96 0.91 9.63 3.40
N ALA A 97 1.58 10.25 2.43
CA ALA A 97 1.96 11.66 2.48
C ALA A 97 0.72 12.57 2.57
N LEU A 98 -0.34 12.23 1.84
CA LEU A 98 -1.60 12.94 1.87
C LEU A 98 -2.26 12.86 3.25
N CYS A 99 -2.37 11.66 3.85
CA CYS A 99 -2.87 11.48 5.20
C CYS A 99 -2.08 12.32 6.21
N GLN A 100 -0.74 12.30 6.15
CA GLN A 100 0.11 13.10 7.03
C GLN A 100 -0.18 14.60 6.89
N ARG A 101 -0.29 15.11 5.66
CA ARG A 101 -0.62 16.52 5.39
C ARG A 101 -2.01 16.91 5.93
N LEU A 102 -3.03 16.07 5.69
CA LEU A 102 -4.40 16.33 6.14
C LEU A 102 -4.53 16.27 7.67
N GLN A 103 -3.68 15.48 8.33
CA GLN A 103 -3.60 15.40 9.80
C GLN A 103 -2.89 16.59 10.43
N GLN A 104 -1.84 17.14 9.78
CA GLN A 104 -1.12 18.32 10.27
C GLN A 104 -1.99 19.59 10.25
N ASN A 105 -2.92 19.67 9.30
CA ASN A 105 -3.86 20.79 9.18
C ASN A 105 -5.12 20.64 10.07
N ARG A 106 -5.10 19.76 11.07
CA ARG A 106 -6.23 19.58 11.97
C ARG A 106 -6.40 20.83 12.85
N PRO A 107 -7.54 21.53 12.80
CA PRO A 107 -7.79 22.64 13.72
C PRO A 107 -7.77 22.10 15.15
N ALA A 108 -7.10 22.81 16.06
CA ALA A 108 -6.92 22.42 17.46
C ALA A 108 -8.23 22.26 18.26
N ASN A 109 -9.40 22.56 17.67
CA ASN A 109 -10.68 22.63 18.36
C ASN A 109 -11.87 22.31 17.44
N VAL A 110 -11.87 21.14 16.78
CA VAL A 110 -13.10 20.64 16.15
C VAL A 110 -13.84 19.79 17.18
N ALA A 111 -14.78 20.43 17.89
CA ALA A 111 -15.85 19.73 18.58
C ALA A 111 -16.57 18.78 17.61
N ALA A 112 -17.08 17.66 18.11
CA ALA A 112 -17.63 16.53 17.37
C ALA A 112 -18.86 16.82 16.47
N ASP A 113 -19.20 18.09 16.21
CA ASP A 113 -20.43 18.53 15.54
C ASP A 113 -20.23 19.22 14.19
N VAL A 114 -19.02 19.18 13.60
CA VAL A 114 -18.88 19.58 12.19
C VAL A 114 -19.33 18.41 11.32
N ALA A 115 -20.57 18.50 10.82
CA ALA A 115 -21.10 17.57 9.83
C ALA A 115 -20.06 17.37 8.71
N PRO A 116 -19.70 16.12 8.38
CA PRO A 116 -18.72 15.87 7.33
C PRO A 116 -19.20 16.53 6.03
N PRO A 117 -18.31 17.19 5.27
CA PRO A 117 -18.67 17.69 3.95
C PRO A 117 -19.20 16.49 3.13
N PRO A 118 -20.23 16.68 2.29
CA PRO A 118 -20.84 15.59 1.55
C PRO A 118 -19.77 14.83 0.77
N ALA A 119 -19.63 13.53 1.07
CA ALA A 119 -18.55 12.64 0.63
C ALA A 119 -18.64 12.23 -0.85
N ASP A 120 -19.33 12.99 -1.69
CA ASP A 120 -19.76 12.55 -3.02
C ASP A 120 -18.92 13.07 -4.18
N THR A 121 -17.82 13.78 -3.91
CA THR A 121 -16.87 14.14 -4.98
C THR A 121 -15.45 13.70 -4.66
N ALA A 122 -14.82 13.03 -5.62
CA ALA A 122 -13.44 12.53 -5.53
C ALA A 122 -12.44 13.62 -5.12
N ALA A 123 -12.68 14.86 -5.56
CA ALA A 123 -11.87 16.03 -5.20
C ALA A 123 -11.95 16.40 -3.70
N ALA A 124 -13.11 16.22 -3.06
CA ALA A 124 -13.27 16.48 -1.63
C ALA A 124 -12.50 15.47 -0.77
N ALA A 125 -12.41 14.22 -1.23
CA ALA A 125 -11.67 13.16 -0.53
C ALA A 125 -10.17 13.48 -0.40
N LEU A 126 -9.61 14.27 -1.32
CA LEU A 126 -8.19 14.64 -1.35
C LEU A 126 -7.84 15.91 -0.56
N THR A 127 -8.82 16.67 -0.08
CA THR A 127 -8.60 18.01 0.48
C THR A 127 -9.14 18.20 1.89
N ALA A 128 -10.20 17.49 2.28
CA ALA A 128 -10.80 17.65 3.60
C ALA A 128 -9.88 17.12 4.73
N PRO A 129 -9.89 17.72 5.94
CA PRO A 129 -9.22 17.13 7.10
C PRO A 129 -9.70 15.70 7.40
N LEU A 130 -8.89 14.93 8.12
CA LEU A 130 -9.25 13.60 8.60
C LEU A 130 -9.67 13.67 10.08
N GLU A 131 -10.78 13.02 10.43
CA GLU A 131 -11.33 13.00 11.80
C GLU A 131 -10.42 12.24 12.78
N LYS A 132 -9.67 11.28 12.27
CA LYS A 132 -8.68 10.48 13.00
C LYS A 132 -7.37 10.44 12.24
N ARG A 133 -6.30 10.15 12.97
CA ARG A 133 -5.02 9.88 12.33
C ARG A 133 -5.10 8.55 11.60
N VAL A 134 -4.45 8.51 10.44
CA VAL A 134 -4.22 7.33 9.63
C VAL A 134 -2.72 7.07 9.64
N VAL A 135 -2.31 5.87 10.00
CA VAL A 135 -0.90 5.46 10.06
C VAL A 135 -0.66 4.31 9.11
N TRP A 136 0.45 4.36 8.38
CA TRP A 136 0.74 3.42 7.30
C TRP A 136 1.94 2.55 7.64
N TYR A 137 1.78 1.26 7.44
CA TYR A 137 2.83 0.27 7.59
C TYR A 137 2.84 -0.70 6.43
N SER A 138 3.92 -1.46 6.30
CA SER A 138 4.04 -2.53 5.31
C SER A 138 4.62 -3.80 5.89
N VAL A 139 4.26 -4.93 5.29
CA VAL A 139 4.71 -6.27 5.65
C VAL A 139 5.21 -6.95 4.39
N ASP A 140 6.45 -7.41 4.41
CA ASP A 140 6.95 -8.35 3.41
C ASP A 140 6.40 -9.75 3.73
N THR A 141 5.56 -10.27 2.85
CA THR A 141 4.92 -11.59 2.97
C THR A 141 5.88 -12.76 2.77
N LYS A 142 7.11 -12.50 2.30
CA LYS A 142 8.15 -13.52 2.11
C LYS A 142 9.22 -13.51 3.19
N ALA A 143 9.23 -12.53 4.09
CA ALA A 143 10.12 -12.54 5.24
C ALA A 143 9.74 -13.68 6.21
N LEU A 144 10.74 -14.44 6.67
CA LEU A 144 10.49 -15.57 7.59
C LEU A 144 9.85 -15.13 8.91
N SER A 145 10.22 -13.95 9.40
CA SER A 145 9.76 -13.39 10.67
C SER A 145 8.31 -12.91 10.65
N THR A 146 7.69 -12.74 9.47
CA THR A 146 6.31 -12.29 9.30
C THR A 146 5.35 -13.41 8.91
N ARG A 147 5.87 -14.62 8.62
CA ARG A 147 5.09 -15.73 8.05
C ARG A 147 3.84 -16.08 8.86
N THR A 148 4.00 -16.29 10.17
CA THR A 148 2.89 -16.64 11.08
C THR A 148 1.78 -15.58 11.04
N MET A 149 2.16 -14.31 11.12
CA MET A 149 1.22 -13.19 11.03
C MET A 149 0.50 -13.16 9.67
N VAL A 150 1.22 -13.35 8.57
CA VAL A 150 0.62 -13.38 7.21
C VAL A 150 -0.39 -14.52 7.08
N ASP A 151 -0.08 -15.69 7.64
CA ASP A 151 -0.99 -16.84 7.65
C ASP A 151 -2.26 -16.53 8.45
N TYR A 152 -2.16 -15.86 9.62
CA TYR A 152 -3.33 -15.44 10.42
C TYR A 152 -4.18 -14.35 9.76
N GLN A 153 -3.58 -13.46 8.98
CA GLN A 153 -4.31 -12.40 8.27
C GLN A 153 -4.97 -12.88 6.97
N LEU A 154 -4.88 -14.18 6.65
CA LEU A 154 -5.52 -14.82 5.49
C LEU A 154 -5.19 -14.13 4.15
N ILE A 155 -3.94 -13.71 3.99
CA ILE A 155 -3.49 -12.99 2.80
C ILE A 155 -3.40 -13.95 1.60
N SER A 156 -4.31 -13.78 0.64
CA SER A 156 -4.39 -14.64 -0.56
C SER A 156 -3.54 -14.14 -1.74
N GLY A 157 -3.06 -12.90 -1.69
CA GLY A 157 -2.33 -12.27 -2.79
C GLY A 157 -1.54 -11.03 -2.35
N THR A 158 -0.83 -10.42 -3.30
CA THR A 158 -0.09 -9.17 -3.08
C THR A 158 -0.21 -8.24 -4.29
N PRO A 159 -0.36 -6.92 -4.10
CA PRO A 159 -0.48 -6.26 -2.81
C PRO A 159 -1.88 -6.48 -2.22
N THR A 160 -1.95 -6.57 -0.89
CA THR A 160 -3.21 -6.58 -0.14
C THR A 160 -3.16 -5.47 0.88
N ILE A 161 -4.24 -4.69 0.97
CA ILE A 161 -4.37 -3.58 1.92
C ILE A 161 -5.45 -3.92 2.93
N GLN A 162 -5.07 -4.04 4.19
CA GLN A 162 -6.00 -4.21 5.31
C GLN A 162 -5.92 -2.99 6.23
N THR A 163 -6.98 -2.77 7.00
CA THR A 163 -7.05 -1.66 7.95
C THR A 163 -7.51 -2.14 9.31
N PHE A 164 -6.96 -1.55 10.37
CA PHE A 164 -7.20 -1.93 11.76
C PHE A 164 -7.51 -0.70 12.61
N CYS A 165 -8.29 -0.92 13.66
CA CYS A 165 -8.50 0.05 14.73
C CYS A 165 -8.44 -0.71 16.07
N GLY A 166 -7.45 -0.36 16.91
CA GLY A 166 -7.06 -1.26 18.00
C GLY A 166 -6.69 -2.63 17.45
N GLU A 167 -7.18 -3.70 18.09
CA GLU A 167 -6.87 -5.08 17.71
C GLU A 167 -7.84 -5.68 16.66
N ARG A 168 -8.72 -4.85 16.08
CA ARG A 168 -9.79 -5.31 15.18
C ARG A 168 -9.56 -4.81 13.75
N GLN A 169 -9.70 -5.72 12.79
CA GLN A 169 -9.78 -5.36 11.38
C GLN A 169 -11.08 -4.58 11.09
N VAL A 170 -10.96 -3.49 10.34
CA VAL A 170 -12.07 -2.61 9.96
C VAL A 170 -12.38 -2.80 8.48
N GLY A 171 -13.44 -3.56 8.19
CA GLY A 171 -13.86 -3.85 6.83
C GLY A 171 -12.97 -4.85 6.11
N GLU A 172 -13.30 -5.11 4.85
CA GLU A 172 -12.58 -6.04 3.99
C GLU A 172 -11.30 -5.43 3.40
N GLU A 173 -10.56 -6.23 2.63
CA GLU A 173 -9.44 -5.74 1.81
C GLU A 173 -9.84 -4.56 0.92
N ILE A 174 -8.99 -3.51 0.86
CA ILE A 174 -9.17 -2.39 -0.08
C ILE A 174 -8.71 -2.79 -1.47
N LYS A 175 -9.59 -2.67 -2.47
CA LYS A 175 -9.34 -2.99 -3.90
C LYS A 175 -9.17 -1.75 -4.79
N ALA A 176 -8.84 -0.61 -4.20
CA ALA A 176 -8.65 0.64 -4.93
C ALA A 176 -7.49 0.56 -5.93
N THR A 177 -7.70 1.09 -7.14
CA THR A 177 -6.72 1.11 -8.23
C THR A 177 -6.21 2.52 -8.57
N ASN A 178 -6.74 3.52 -7.87
CA ASN A 178 -6.31 4.91 -7.95
C ASN A 178 -6.37 5.56 -6.56
N LEU A 179 -5.73 6.72 -6.43
CA LEU A 179 -5.60 7.45 -5.16
C LEU A 179 -6.95 7.91 -4.61
N GLU A 180 -7.87 8.35 -5.48
CA GLU A 180 -9.17 8.88 -5.08
C GLU A 180 -10.02 7.80 -4.40
N ASP A 181 -10.12 6.62 -5.02
CA ASP A 181 -10.84 5.48 -4.47
C ASP A 181 -10.19 4.98 -3.17
N LEU A 182 -8.86 4.98 -3.10
CA LEU A 182 -8.13 4.60 -1.89
C LEU A 182 -8.46 5.56 -0.74
N MET A 183 -8.41 6.87 -0.98
CA MET A 183 -8.73 7.87 0.03
C MET A 183 -10.21 7.84 0.43
N LYS A 184 -11.11 7.56 -0.52
CA LYS A 184 -12.53 7.35 -0.25
C LYS A 184 -12.74 6.17 0.70
N GLU A 185 -12.14 5.03 0.41
CA GLU A 185 -12.19 3.83 1.27
C GLU A 185 -11.66 4.10 2.68
N LEU A 186 -10.55 4.83 2.81
CA LEU A 186 -10.02 5.17 4.14
C LEU A 186 -10.98 6.06 4.92
N ARG A 187 -11.61 7.04 4.27
CA ARG A 187 -12.60 7.92 4.90
C ARG A 187 -13.85 7.19 5.36
N THR A 188 -14.34 6.20 4.63
CA THR A 188 -15.50 5.40 5.06
C THR A 188 -15.18 4.49 6.26
N ARG A 189 -13.89 4.19 6.49
CA ARG A 189 -13.41 3.35 7.59
C ARG A 189 -13.10 4.14 8.86
N ILE A 190 -12.69 5.40 8.74
CA ILE A 190 -12.34 6.25 9.89
C ILE A 190 -13.47 6.33 10.94
N PRO A 191 -14.74 6.59 10.60
CA PRO A 191 -15.82 6.65 11.59
C PRO A 191 -16.09 5.31 12.29
N LYS A 192 -15.72 4.18 11.67
CA LYS A 192 -15.89 2.83 12.22
C LYS A 192 -14.81 2.47 13.24
N CYS A 193 -13.79 3.32 13.37
CA CYS A 193 -12.74 3.18 14.36
C CYS A 193 -13.20 3.82 15.67
N THR A 194 -13.94 3.10 16.50
CA THR A 194 -14.32 3.53 17.85
C THR A 194 -13.38 2.92 18.88
N PRO A 195 -12.94 3.68 19.91
CA PRO A 195 -12.12 3.14 21.02
C PRO A 195 -12.77 1.98 21.77
#